data_AF-A0A5S9MC12-F1
#
_entry.id   AF-A0A5S9MC12-F1
#
_cell.length_a   1.000
_cell.length_b   1.000
_cell.length_c   1.000
_cell.angle_alpha   90.00
_cell.angle_beta   90.00
_cell.angle_gamma   90.00
#
_symmetry.space_group_name_H-M   'P 1'
#
loop_
_entity.id
_entity.type
_entity.pdbx_description
1 polymer ?
#
loop_
_entity_poly.entity_id
_entity_poly.type
_entity_poly.pdbx_seq_one_letter_code
_entity_poly.pdbx_strand_id
1 'polypeptide(L)'
;MHMPELEVAATCVRLPIETGHSESVYVELESNDATVEDLKSILKDAPGITLQDDPSQQIYPMPADAVGEKRRICRPHSERFGPSKRVPYVDCI
;
A
#
# COMPACT_ATOMS: atom_id res chain seq x y z
N MET A 1 -13.49 8.32 -9.00
CA MET A 1 -12.19 8.83 -9.46
C MET A 1 -12.35 10.32 -9.72
N HIS A 2 -11.80 11.18 -8.86
CA HIS A 2 -12.06 12.63 -8.86
C HIS A 2 -10.87 13.47 -9.38
N MET A 3 -9.83 12.81 -9.94
CA MET A 3 -8.63 13.46 -10.49
C MET A 3 -8.35 12.87 -11.88
N PRO A 4 -8.97 13.43 -12.94
CA PRO A 4 -8.84 12.88 -14.30
C PRO A 4 -7.44 13.04 -14.90
N GLU A 5 -6.63 13.95 -14.35
CA GLU A 5 -5.26 14.21 -14.80
C GLU A 5 -4.20 13.36 -14.08
N LEU A 6 -4.60 12.56 -13.07
CA LEU A 6 -3.67 11.69 -12.37
C LEU A 6 -3.28 10.51 -13.27
N GLU A 7 -2.01 10.45 -13.65
CA GLU A 7 -1.48 9.35 -14.44
C GLU A 7 -1.42 8.07 -13.59
N VAL A 8 -2.02 6.99 -14.10
CA VAL A 8 -2.04 5.68 -13.44
C VAL A 8 -1.72 4.61 -14.46
N ALA A 9 -0.69 3.81 -14.18
CA ALA A 9 -0.38 2.59 -14.91
C ALA A 9 -0.57 1.40 -13.98
N ALA A 10 -1.33 0.39 -14.40
CA ALA A 10 -1.64 -0.78 -13.59
C ALA A 10 -1.38 -2.08 -14.35
N THR A 11 -0.74 -3.03 -13.68
CA THR A 11 -0.62 -4.42 -14.14
C THR A 11 -1.53 -5.27 -13.27
N CYS A 12 -2.55 -5.87 -13.87
CA CYS A 12 -3.53 -6.68 -13.14
C CYS A 12 -3.29 -8.17 -13.40
N VAL A 13 -3.19 -8.94 -12.33
CA VAL A 13 -3.08 -10.40 -12.37
C VAL A 13 -4.19 -11.04 -11.54
N ARG A 14 -4.61 -12.25 -11.90
CA ARG A 14 -5.64 -13.01 -11.17
C ARG A 14 -4.96 -14.10 -10.35
N LEU A 15 -5.19 -14.10 -9.05
CA LEU A 15 -4.67 -15.11 -8.12
C LEU A 15 -5.80 -16.05 -7.65
N PRO A 16 -5.49 -17.32 -7.31
CA PRO A 16 -6.46 -18.27 -6.79
C PRO A 16 -6.70 -18.04 -5.29
N ILE A 17 -7.26 -16.89 -4.94
CA ILE A 17 -7.66 -16.53 -3.56
C ILE A 17 -9.19 -16.61 -3.43
N GLU A 18 -9.69 -16.88 -2.23
CA GLU A 18 -11.12 -17.07 -1.97
C GLU A 18 -11.94 -15.81 -2.30
N THR A 19 -11.52 -14.67 -1.76
CA THR A 19 -12.14 -13.36 -1.97
C THR A 19 -11.13 -12.24 -1.70
N GLY A 20 -11.45 -11.03 -2.15
CA GLY A 20 -10.60 -9.84 -1.97
C GLY A 20 -9.72 -9.51 -3.18
N HIS A 21 -9.11 -8.34 -3.12
CA HIS A 21 -8.12 -7.85 -4.08
C HIS A 21 -6.87 -7.47 -3.31
N SER A 22 -5.71 -7.58 -3.96
CA SER A 22 -4.47 -7.09 -3.39
C SER A 22 -3.87 -6.10 -4.38
N GLU A 23 -3.50 -4.94 -3.89
CA GLU A 23 -2.88 -3.89 -4.67
C GLU A 23 -1.53 -3.51 -4.08
N SER A 24 -0.56 -3.40 -4.97
CA SER A 24 0.79 -2.95 -4.69
C SER A 24 1.01 -1.66 -5.47
N VAL A 25 1.07 -0.54 -4.77
CA VAL A 25 0.99 0.79 -5.38
C VAL A 25 2.29 1.55 -5.13
N TYR A 26 2.98 1.87 -6.23
CA TYR A 26 4.06 2.86 -6.25
C TYR A 26 3.47 4.25 -6.39
N VAL A 27 3.91 5.20 -5.56
CA VAL A 27 3.45 6.59 -5.62
C VAL A 27 4.62 7.53 -5.85
N GLU A 28 4.46 8.43 -6.81
CA GLU A 28 5.35 9.57 -6.99
C GLU A 28 4.73 10.79 -6.32
N LEU A 29 5.52 11.50 -5.54
CA LEU A 29 5.09 12.67 -4.78
C LEU A 29 5.80 13.91 -5.34
N GLU A 30 5.12 15.05 -5.29
CA GLU A 30 5.71 16.32 -5.76
C GLU A 30 6.95 16.71 -4.92
N SER A 31 6.95 16.37 -3.63
CA SER A 31 8.09 16.55 -2.74
C SER A 31 8.85 15.24 -2.53
N ASN A 32 10.19 15.33 -2.52
CA ASN A 32 11.08 14.22 -2.23
C ASN A 32 11.36 14.04 -0.72
N ASP A 33 10.76 14.87 0.13
CA ASP A 33 11.02 14.87 1.58
C ASP A 33 10.11 13.93 2.35
N ALA A 34 9.10 13.36 1.68
CA ALA A 34 8.15 12.45 2.31
C ALA A 34 8.84 11.16 2.79
N THR A 35 8.64 10.85 4.06
CA THR A 35 9.17 9.65 4.69
C THR A 35 8.12 8.54 4.76
N VAL A 36 8.58 7.31 5.05
CA VAL A 36 7.66 6.19 5.30
C VAL A 36 6.82 6.45 6.56
N GLU A 37 7.41 7.12 7.54
CA GLU A 37 6.76 7.51 8.79
C GLU A 37 5.63 8.51 8.57
N ASP A 38 5.79 9.44 7.62
CA ASP A 38 4.71 10.36 7.22
C ASP A 38 3.54 9.60 6.61
N LEU A 39 3.81 8.67 5.70
CA LEU A 39 2.78 7.83 5.08
C LEU A 39 2.06 6.96 6.11
N LYS A 40 2.80 6.36 7.06
CA LYS A 40 2.21 5.63 8.18
C LYS A 40 1.29 6.52 8.99
N SER A 41 1.72 7.73 9.31
CA SER A 41 0.91 8.66 10.10
C SER A 41 -0.39 9.01 9.39
N ILE A 42 -0.33 9.30 8.09
CA ILE A 42 -1.51 9.64 7.28
C ILE A 42 -2.45 8.43 7.13
N LEU A 43 -1.93 7.26 6.78
CA LEU A 43 -2.74 6.06 6.53
C LEU A 43 -3.35 5.50 7.81
N LYS A 44 -2.72 5.70 8.98
CA LYS A 44 -3.24 5.29 10.28
C LYS A 44 -4.59 5.95 10.59
N ASP A 45 -4.71 7.22 10.23
CA ASP A 45 -5.88 8.04 10.52
C ASP A 45 -6.90 8.03 9.36
N ALA A 46 -6.56 7.39 8.24
CA ALA A 46 -7.41 7.33 7.06
C ALA A 46 -8.63 6.39 7.29
N PRO A 47 -9.84 6.81 6.86
CA PRO A 47 -11.05 6.03 7.07
C PRO A 47 -11.01 4.71 6.29
N GLY A 48 -11.29 3.61 6.98
CA GLY A 48 -11.35 2.29 6.37
C GLY A 48 -10.00 1.65 6.08
N ILE A 49 -8.90 2.17 6.63
CA ILE A 49 -7.57 1.56 6.57
C ILE A 49 -7.18 1.00 7.94
N THR A 50 -6.58 -0.18 7.96
CA THR A 50 -5.90 -0.77 9.11
C THR A 50 -4.43 -0.93 8.74
N LEU A 51 -3.52 -0.35 9.52
CA LEU A 51 -2.09 -0.52 9.27
C LEU A 51 -1.57 -1.82 9.89
N GLN A 52 -0.87 -2.60 9.08
CA GLN A 52 -0.23 -3.85 9.48
C GLN A 52 1.24 -3.84 9.02
N ASP A 53 2.14 -3.38 9.88
CA ASP A 53 3.57 -3.29 9.59
C ASP A 53 4.40 -3.59 10.85
N ASP A 54 4.49 -4.88 11.22
CA ASP A 54 5.47 -5.36 12.21
C ASP A 54 6.28 -6.54 11.64
N PRO A 55 7.30 -6.25 10.81
CA PRO A 55 8.18 -7.26 10.26
C PRO A 55 8.91 -8.10 11.31
N SER A 56 9.13 -7.56 12.52
CA SER A 56 9.85 -8.25 13.59
C SER A 56 9.07 -9.44 14.14
N GLN A 57 7.73 -9.34 14.10
CA GLN A 57 6.79 -10.41 14.47
C GLN A 57 6.21 -11.13 13.25
N GLN A 58 6.76 -10.89 12.05
CA GLN A 58 6.28 -11.45 10.78
C GLN A 58 4.83 -11.06 10.43
N ILE A 59 4.40 -9.88 10.85
CA ILE A 59 3.05 -9.38 10.63
C ILE A 59 3.03 -8.52 9.37
N TYR A 60 2.35 -9.01 8.33
CA TYR A 60 2.18 -8.37 7.01
C TYR A 60 0.72 -8.44 6.58
N PRO A 61 0.21 -7.52 5.76
CA PRO A 61 -1.10 -7.69 5.14
C PRO A 61 -1.15 -9.01 4.40
N MET A 62 -2.11 -9.88 4.73
CA MET A 62 -2.33 -11.14 4.02
C MET A 62 -3.79 -11.25 3.52
N PRO A 63 -4.04 -11.84 2.34
CA PRO A 63 -5.42 -12.01 1.84
C PRO A 63 -6.31 -12.82 2.77
N ALA A 64 -5.72 -13.75 3.54
CA ALA A 64 -6.45 -14.51 4.55
C ALA A 64 -7.01 -13.62 5.68
N ASP A 65 -6.32 -12.53 6.01
CA ASP A 65 -6.71 -11.62 7.09
C ASP A 65 -7.85 -10.67 6.65
N ALA A 66 -8.04 -10.48 5.34
CA ALA A 66 -9.05 -9.58 4.77
C ALA A 66 -10.42 -10.26 4.54
N VAL A 67 -10.53 -11.58 4.72
CA VAL A 67 -11.77 -12.32 4.46
C VAL A 67 -12.87 -11.88 5.44
N GLY A 68 -13.93 -11.28 4.90
CA GLY A 68 -15.05 -10.76 5.70
C GLY A 68 -14.78 -9.44 6.42
N GLU A 69 -13.59 -8.87 6.25
CA GLU A 69 -13.22 -7.54 6.73
C GLU A 69 -13.73 -6.47 5.74
N LYS A 70 -14.11 -5.31 6.28
CA LYS A 70 -14.58 -4.16 5.48
C LYS A 70 -13.48 -3.11 5.27
N ARG A 71 -12.44 -3.17 6.09
CA ARG A 71 -11.28 -2.28 6.03
C ARG A 71 -10.19 -2.86 5.13
N ARG A 72 -9.42 -1.99 4.51
CA ARG A 72 -8.21 -2.34 3.78
C ARG A 72 -7.07 -2.51 4.76
N ILE A 73 -6.32 -3.59 4.64
CA ILE A 73 -5.15 -3.86 5.47
C ILE A 73 -3.93 -3.40 4.68
N CYS A 74 -3.26 -2.35 5.14
CA CYS A 74 -2.21 -1.68 4.38
C CYS A 74 -0.86 -1.63 5.09
N ARG A 75 0.19 -1.59 4.29
CA ARG A 75 1.58 -1.48 4.71
C ARG A 75 2.37 -0.51 3.82
N PRO A 76 2.63 0.73 4.28
CA PRO A 76 3.55 1.64 3.60
C PRO A 76 5.01 1.28 3.90
N HIS A 77 5.84 1.24 2.87
CA HIS A 77 7.30 1.20 2.99
C HIS A 77 8.00 1.90 1.83
N SER A 78 9.33 1.93 1.85
CA SER A 78 10.13 2.42 0.73
C SER A 78 10.67 1.24 -0.09
N GLU A 79 10.44 1.21 -1.40
CA GLU A 79 11.03 0.23 -2.31
C GLU A 79 12.21 0.87 -3.07
N ARG A 80 13.23 0.08 -3.44
CA ARG A 80 14.31 0.56 -4.32
C ARG A 80 13.83 0.53 -5.77
N PHE A 81 13.84 1.70 -6.40
CA PHE A 81 13.60 1.85 -7.83
C PHE A 81 14.92 2.15 -8.55
N GLY A 82 15.59 1.10 -9.01
CA GLY A 82 16.93 1.22 -9.61
C GLY A 82 18.05 1.47 -8.57
N PRO A 83 19.24 1.92 -9.02
CA PRO A 83 20.45 1.93 -8.18
C PRO A 83 20.48 3.03 -7.11
N SER A 84 19.78 4.15 -7.33
CA SER A 84 19.91 5.34 -6.47
C SER A 84 18.59 5.91 -5.95
N LYS A 85 17.43 5.42 -6.41
CA LYS A 85 16.13 5.97 -5.97
C LYS A 85 15.42 5.00 -5.03
N ARG A 86 14.85 5.55 -3.97
CA ARG A 86 13.80 4.90 -3.20
C ARG A 86 12.51 5.67 -3.41
N VAL A 87 11.44 4.93 -3.67
CA VAL A 87 10.11 5.49 -3.89
C VAL A 87 9.18 4.96 -2.81
N PRO A 88 8.23 5.78 -2.35
CA PRO A 88 7.19 5.31 -1.47
C PRO A 88 6.30 4.29 -2.18
N TYR A 89 5.91 3.28 -1.42
CA TYR A 89 5.21 2.10 -1.90
C TYR A 89 4.26 1.61 -0.82
N VAL A 90 3.06 1.19 -1.23
CA VAL A 90 2.01 0.73 -0.30
C VAL A 90 1.41 -0.56 -0.82
N ASP A 91 1.46 -1.60 0.01
CA ASP A 91 0.69 -2.82 -0.20
C ASP A 91 -0.63 -2.71 0.55
N CYS A 92 -1.75 -3.03 -0.10
CA CYS A 92 -3.07 -3.10 0.51
C CYS A 92 -3.83 -4.35 0.07
N ILE A 93 -4.64 -4.91 0.98
CA ILE A 93 -5.49 -6.09 0.77
C ILE A 93 -6.88 -5.86 1.35
#